data_AF-A0A5C8MAX0-F1
#
_entry.id   AF-A0A5C8MAX0-F1
#
_cell.length_a   1.000
_cell.length_b   1.000
_cell.length_c   1.000
_cell.angle_alpha   90.00
_cell.angle_beta   90.00
_cell.angle_gamma   90.00
#
_symmetry.space_group_name_H-M   'P 1'
#
loop_
_entity.id
_entity.type
_entity.pdbx_description
1 polymer ?
#
loop_
_entity_poly.entity_id
_entity_poly.type
_entity_poly.pdbx_seq_one_letter_code
_entity_poly.pdbx_strand_id
1 'polypeptide(L)'
;QIWERLYELGGDRFSHVTISGGNPVLIQALEELVVLLKNKGIRIAVETQGSRWQDWLYHIDDITISPKPPSSGMDTDFAMLDHIVGKLAGAGRASHMSLKVVVFDEIDFDYAKKVHRRYPDIPFYLQV
;
A
#
# COMPACT_ATOMS: atom_id res chain seq x y z
N GLN A 1 8.00 20.48 7.77
CA GLN A 1 7.22 20.95 6.60
C GLN A 1 5.94 20.15 6.37
N ILE A 2 5.96 18.83 6.05
CA ILE A 2 4.71 18.07 5.76
C ILE A 2 3.75 18.05 6.96
N TRP A 3 4.22 17.62 8.14
CA TRP A 3 3.40 17.60 9.36
C TRP A 3 2.82 18.98 9.70
N GLU A 4 3.65 20.01 9.66
CA GLU A 4 3.23 21.38 9.97
C GLU A 4 2.09 21.82 9.06
N ARG A 5 2.17 21.50 7.76
CA ARG A 5 1.10 21.83 6.81
C ARG A 5 -0.17 21.02 7.03
N LEU A 6 -0.04 19.73 7.36
CA LEU A 6 -1.20 18.90 7.75
C LEU A 6 -1.91 19.48 8.97
N TYR A 7 -1.14 19.86 10.00
CA TYR A 7 -1.67 20.41 11.23
C TYR A 7 -2.23 21.83 11.06
N GLU A 8 -1.60 22.68 10.25
CA GLU A 8 -2.11 24.03 9.93
C GLU A 8 -3.51 23.97 9.28
N LEU A 9 -3.73 23.01 8.38
CA LEU A 9 -5.00 22.85 7.67
C LEU A 9 -6.04 22.05 8.47
N GLY A 10 -5.61 20.96 9.11
CA GLY A 10 -6.48 20.01 9.80
C GLY A 10 -6.73 20.35 11.26
N GLY A 11 -5.76 20.96 11.95
CA GLY A 11 -5.72 21.07 13.40
C GLY A 11 -5.84 19.69 14.06
N ASP A 12 -6.58 19.61 15.16
CA ASP A 12 -6.87 18.35 15.87
C ASP A 12 -8.04 17.55 15.28
N ARG A 13 -8.46 17.84 14.04
CA ARG A 13 -9.64 17.21 13.40
C ARG A 13 -9.30 16.00 12.53
N PHE A 14 -8.08 15.47 12.66
CA PHE A 14 -7.68 14.25 11.98
C PHE A 14 -6.88 13.34 12.90
N SER A 15 -7.08 12.04 12.72
CA SER A 15 -6.34 10.99 13.44
C SER A 15 -5.82 9.92 12.49
N HIS A 16 -5.84 10.20 11.19
CA HIS A 16 -5.45 9.27 10.12
C HIS A 16 -4.89 10.06 8.92
N VAL A 17 -3.80 9.56 8.33
CA VAL A 17 -3.14 10.14 7.15
C VAL A 17 -2.91 9.04 6.13
N THR A 18 -3.33 9.26 4.89
CA THR A 18 -3.04 8.36 3.76
C THR A 18 -1.89 8.90 2.93
N ILE A 19 -0.86 8.08 2.73
CA ILE A 19 0.29 8.36 1.86
C ILE A 19 0.05 7.64 0.54
N SER A 20 -0.29 8.40 -0.50
CA SER A 20 -0.51 7.91 -1.87
C SER A 20 0.32 8.77 -2.87
N GLY A 21 -0.03 8.77 -4.15
CA GLY A 21 0.68 9.49 -5.23
C GLY A 21 1.18 8.52 -6.29
N GLY A 22 2.39 8.75 -6.83
CA GLY A 22 3.03 7.83 -7.77
C GLY A 22 3.22 6.42 -7.17
N ASN A 23 4.40 6.15 -6.61
CA ASN A 23 4.60 4.92 -5.84
C ASN A 23 5.41 5.24 -4.57
N PRO A 24 4.75 5.48 -3.41
CA PRO A 24 5.40 5.96 -2.18
C PRO A 24 6.61 5.12 -1.74
N VAL A 25 6.57 3.80 -1.93
CA VAL A 25 7.69 2.90 -1.56
C VAL A 25 8.97 3.13 -2.37
N LEU A 26 8.97 3.98 -3.40
CA LEU A 26 10.20 4.41 -4.06
C LEU A 26 10.96 5.48 -3.26
N ILE A 27 10.32 6.15 -2.31
CA ILE A 27 10.88 7.28 -1.56
C ILE A 27 11.30 6.80 -0.16
N GLN A 28 12.60 6.54 0.02
CA GLN A 28 13.14 6.08 1.32
C GLN A 28 12.96 7.12 2.43
N ALA A 29 13.07 8.42 2.10
CA ALA A 29 12.93 9.52 3.05
C ALA A 29 11.53 9.64 3.70
N LEU A 30 10.54 8.85 3.25
CA LEU A 30 9.23 8.80 3.92
C LEU A 30 9.28 8.14 5.31
N GLU A 31 10.35 7.40 5.64
CA GLU A 31 10.52 6.80 6.97
C GLU A 31 10.41 7.84 8.09
N GLU A 32 11.04 9.01 7.93
CA GLU A 32 11.00 10.09 8.90
C GLU A 32 9.57 10.60 9.13
N LEU A 33 8.77 10.70 8.07
CA LEU A 33 7.36 11.09 8.16
C LEU A 33 6.53 10.01 8.88
N VAL A 34 6.76 8.73 8.56
CA VAL A 34 6.06 7.60 9.19
C VAL A 34 6.34 7.58 10.69
N VAL A 35 7.60 7.70 11.10
CA VAL A 35 8.00 7.78 12.52
C VAL A 35 7.35 8.99 13.21
N LEU A 36 7.35 10.16 12.56
CA LEU A 36 6.74 11.36 13.12
C LEU A 36 5.23 11.21 13.33
N LEU A 37 4.51 10.67 12.35
CA LEU A 37 3.06 10.43 12.44
C LEU A 37 2.73 9.43 13.55
N LYS A 38 3.50 8.34 13.66
CA LYS A 38 3.38 7.36 14.74
C LYS A 38 3.58 7.98 16.12
N ASN A 39 4.63 8.79 16.29
CA ASN A 39 4.91 9.49 17.56
C ASN A 39 3.78 10.46 17.96
N LYS A 40 2.97 10.89 17.00
CA LYS A 40 1.81 11.76 17.22
C LYS A 40 0.49 11.00 17.38
N GLY A 41 0.52 9.66 17.41
CA GLY A 41 -0.67 8.83 17.53
C GLY A 41 -1.57 8.86 16.29
N ILE A 42 -1.03 9.26 15.13
CA ILE A 42 -1.77 9.32 13.87
C ILE A 42 -1.68 7.96 13.18
N ARG A 43 -2.84 7.40 12.83
CA ARG A 43 -2.90 6.19 12.00
C ARG A 43 -2.45 6.49 10.58
N ILE A 44 -1.81 5.52 9.94
CA ILE A 44 -1.19 5.71 8.62
C ILE A 44 -1.73 4.67 7.66
N ALA A 45 -2.23 5.13 6.51
CA ALA A 45 -2.43 4.27 5.35
C ALA A 45 -1.37 4.53 4.29
N VAL A 46 -1.04 3.51 3.50
CA VAL A 46 -0.23 3.66 2.29
C VAL A 46 -0.90 2.95 1.12
N GLU A 47 -0.89 3.60 -0.04
CA GLU A 47 -1.21 2.97 -1.31
C GLU A 47 0.08 2.76 -2.10
N THR A 48 0.35 1.53 -2.55
CA THR A 48 1.53 1.19 -3.33
C THR A 48 1.19 0.15 -4.38
N GLN A 49 1.98 0.05 -5.45
CA GLN A 49 1.86 -1.03 -6.43
C GLN A 49 2.58 -2.33 -6.03
N GLY A 50 3.26 -2.36 -4.88
CA GLY A 50 3.93 -3.58 -4.39
C GLY A 50 5.20 -3.95 -5.18
N SER A 51 5.88 -2.97 -5.76
CA SER A 51 7.08 -3.20 -6.59
C SER A 51 8.41 -2.96 -5.86
N ARG A 52 8.39 -2.56 -4.58
CA ARG A 52 9.59 -2.35 -3.77
C ARG A 52 9.26 -2.49 -2.28
N TRP A 53 10.16 -3.14 -1.55
CA TRP A 53 10.10 -3.21 -0.10
C TRP A 53 10.71 -1.97 0.57
N GLN A 54 10.09 -1.52 1.67
CA GLN A 54 10.63 -0.54 2.60
C GLN A 54 10.31 -1.00 4.03
N ASP A 55 11.27 -0.92 4.95
CA ASP A 55 11.06 -1.40 6.33
C ASP A 55 9.99 -0.62 7.09
N TRP A 56 9.77 0.66 6.73
CA TRP A 56 8.70 1.46 7.32
C TRP A 56 7.29 0.93 7.02
N LEU A 57 7.12 -0.02 6.08
CA LEU A 57 5.84 -0.72 5.88
C LEU A 57 5.40 -1.50 7.12
N TYR A 58 6.32 -1.93 7.99
CA TYR A 58 5.97 -2.54 9.27
C TYR A 58 5.24 -1.59 10.24
N HIS A 59 5.25 -0.29 9.95
CA HIS A 59 4.64 0.74 10.78
C HIS A 59 3.33 1.29 10.24
N ILE A 60 2.87 0.81 9.08
CA ILE A 60 1.67 1.31 8.41
C ILE A 60 0.44 0.52 8.83
N ASP A 61 -0.59 1.21 9.33
CA ASP A 61 -1.81 0.60 9.84
C ASP A 61 -2.68 -0.01 8.73
N ASP A 62 -2.78 0.66 7.57
CA ASP A 62 -3.55 0.17 6.42
C ASP A 62 -2.69 0.17 5.15
N ILE A 63 -2.37 -1.00 4.62
CA ILE A 63 -1.51 -1.18 3.43
C ILE A 63 -2.38 -1.67 2.28
N THR A 64 -2.61 -0.81 1.30
CA THR A 64 -3.26 -1.19 0.05
C THR A 64 -2.19 -1.45 -0.99
N ILE A 65 -2.01 -2.71 -1.35
CA ILE A 65 -1.13 -3.14 -2.44
C ILE A 65 -1.96 -3.28 -3.71
N SER A 66 -1.61 -2.54 -4.75
CA SER A 66 -2.32 -2.47 -6.02
C SER A 66 -1.41 -2.85 -7.19
N PRO A 67 -1.13 -4.16 -7.37
CA PRO A 67 -0.38 -4.66 -8.51
C PRO A 67 -1.00 -4.18 -9.81
N LYS A 68 -0.17 -3.67 -10.73
CA LYS A 68 -0.67 -3.03 -11.94
C LYS A 68 -1.06 -4.07 -13.00
N PRO A 69 -2.28 -3.97 -13.56
CA PRO A 69 -2.75 -4.91 -14.57
C PRO A 69 -2.18 -4.56 -15.96
N PRO A 70 -2.34 -5.43 -16.98
CA PRO A 70 -1.77 -5.22 -18.31
C PRO A 70 -2.15 -3.90 -18.98
N SER A 71 -3.36 -3.38 -18.75
CA SER A 71 -3.79 -2.09 -19.30
C SER A 71 -2.91 -0.91 -18.88
N SER A 72 -2.15 -1.03 -17.79
CA SER A 72 -1.24 0.02 -17.36
C SER A 72 0.08 0.04 -18.15
N GLY A 73 0.33 -0.95 -19.01
CA GLY A 73 1.61 -1.12 -19.71
C GLY A 73 2.80 -1.47 -18.80
N MET A 74 2.53 -1.96 -17.57
CA MET A 74 3.55 -2.32 -16.59
C MET A 74 3.53 -3.82 -16.33
N ASP A 75 4.72 -4.42 -16.23
CA ASP A 75 4.84 -5.80 -15.79
C ASP A 75 4.89 -5.89 -14.27
N THR A 76 4.15 -6.85 -13.72
CA THR A 76 4.18 -7.13 -12.28
C THR A 76 5.34 -8.07 -11.95
N ASP A 77 6.29 -7.59 -11.14
CA ASP A 77 7.27 -8.45 -10.50
C ASP A 77 6.61 -9.23 -9.35
N PHE A 78 6.13 -10.44 -9.67
CA PHE A 78 5.50 -11.31 -8.68
C PHE A 78 6.46 -11.80 -7.60
N ALA A 79 7.77 -11.88 -7.87
CA ALA A 79 8.73 -12.31 -6.86
C ALA A 79 8.92 -11.23 -5.79
N MET A 80 9.00 -9.95 -6.20
CA MET A 80 8.99 -8.83 -5.27
C MET A 80 7.67 -8.73 -4.50
N LEU A 81 6.55 -8.95 -5.17
CA LEU A 81 5.24 -8.94 -4.52
C LEU A 81 5.12 -10.06 -3.46
N ASP A 82 5.56 -11.28 -3.77
CA ASP A 82 5.64 -12.39 -2.81
C ASP A 82 6.52 -12.03 -1.62
N HIS A 83 7.66 -11.39 -1.87
CA HIS A 83 8.57 -10.97 -0.82
C HIS A 83 7.90 -9.98 0.14
N ILE A 84 7.20 -8.97 -0.37
CA ILE A 84 6.48 -7.97 0.42
C ILE A 84 5.35 -8.63 1.23
N VAL A 85 4.50 -9.42 0.57
CA VAL A 85 3.38 -10.12 1.21
C VAL A 85 3.89 -11.08 2.29
N GLY A 86 4.92 -11.86 1.99
CA GLY A 86 5.53 -12.80 2.92
C GLY A 86 6.14 -12.13 4.15
N LYS A 87 6.85 -11.01 3.98
CA LYS A 87 7.40 -10.23 5.10
C LYS A 87 6.31 -9.71 6.03
N LEU A 88 5.27 -9.11 5.47
CA LEU A 88 4.17 -8.56 6.27
C LEU A 88 3.37 -9.66 6.96
N ALA A 89 3.04 -10.74 6.25
CA ALA A 89 2.35 -11.88 6.83
C ALA A 89 3.19 -12.55 7.95
N GLY A 90 4.49 -12.76 7.71
CA GLY A 90 5.42 -13.32 8.69
C GLY A 90 5.61 -12.44 9.94
N ALA A 91 5.40 -11.13 9.81
CA ALA A 91 5.39 -10.18 10.92
C ALA A 91 4.02 -10.06 11.61
N GLY A 92 3.05 -10.93 11.30
CA GLY A 92 1.70 -10.89 11.86
C GLY A 92 0.85 -9.72 11.35
N ARG A 93 1.21 -9.13 10.21
CA ARG A 93 0.54 -7.94 9.64
C ARG A 93 -0.40 -8.25 8.48
N ALA A 94 -0.79 -9.51 8.29
CA ALA A 94 -1.71 -9.89 7.21
C ALA A 94 -3.04 -9.13 7.27
N SER A 95 -3.56 -8.86 8.48
CA SER A 95 -4.79 -8.09 8.69
C SER A 95 -4.66 -6.59 8.38
N HIS A 96 -3.44 -6.08 8.23
CA HIS A 96 -3.16 -4.69 7.86
C HIS A 96 -3.06 -4.51 6.35
N MET A 97 -3.22 -5.58 5.56
CA MET A 97 -3.04 -5.55 4.12
C MET A 97 -4.33 -5.80 3.37
N SER A 98 -4.46 -5.14 2.22
CA SER A 98 -5.41 -5.48 1.18
C SER A 98 -4.75 -5.48 -0.18
N LEU A 99 -5.31 -6.26 -1.10
CA LEU A 99 -5.00 -6.25 -2.52
C LEU A 99 -6.11 -5.53 -3.27
N LYS A 100 -5.76 -4.60 -4.15
CA LYS A 100 -6.72 -3.85 -4.98
C LYS A 100 -6.27 -3.83 -6.44
N VAL A 101 -7.01 -4.47 -7.33
CA VAL A 101 -6.71 -4.42 -8.78
C VAL A 101 -7.70 -3.50 -9.48
N VAL A 102 -7.19 -2.52 -10.21
CA VAL A 102 -8.00 -1.69 -11.13
C VAL A 102 -8.29 -2.53 -12.37
N VAL A 103 -9.54 -2.54 -12.86
CA VAL A 103 -9.96 -3.36 -13.99
C VAL A 103 -10.58 -2.47 -15.06
N PHE A 104 -9.92 -2.34 -16.21
CA PHE A 104 -10.46 -1.62 -17.37
C PHE A 104 -11.17 -2.55 -18.36
N ASP A 105 -10.71 -3.80 -18.47
CA ASP A 105 -11.22 -4.77 -19.44
C ASP A 105 -11.15 -6.22 -18.91
N GLU A 106 -11.51 -7.18 -19.76
CA GLU A 106 -11.47 -8.61 -19.41
C GLU A 106 -10.04 -9.13 -19.15
N ILE A 107 -9.02 -8.54 -19.79
CA ILE A 107 -7.62 -8.93 -19.61
C ILE A 107 -7.17 -8.54 -18.20
N ASP A 108 -7.53 -7.34 -17.74
CA ASP A 108 -7.28 -6.90 -16.38
C ASP A 108 -8.06 -7.73 -15.36
N PHE A 109 -9.28 -8.16 -15.68
CA PHE A 109 -10.08 -9.02 -14.82
C PHE A 109 -9.46 -10.42 -14.67
N ASP A 110 -8.93 -10.98 -15.75
CA ASP A 110 -8.15 -12.22 -15.72
C ASP A 110 -6.88 -12.08 -14.88
N TYR A 111 -6.18 -10.96 -15.02
CA TYR A 111 -5.05 -10.61 -14.17
C TYR A 111 -5.48 -10.51 -12.69
N ALA A 112 -6.60 -9.87 -12.37
CA ALA A 112 -7.11 -9.76 -11.01
C ALA A 112 -7.41 -11.14 -10.41
N LYS A 113 -8.02 -12.06 -11.18
CA LYS A 113 -8.23 -13.45 -10.76
C LYS A 113 -6.92 -14.18 -10.48
N LYS A 114 -5.87 -13.94 -11.29
CA LYS A 114 -4.52 -14.48 -11.05
C LYS A 114 -3.94 -13.98 -9.74
N VAL A 115 -4.03 -12.68 -9.46
CA VAL A 115 -3.53 -12.09 -8.21
C VAL A 115 -4.29 -12.64 -7.00
N HIS A 116 -5.63 -12.70 -7.04
CA HIS A 116 -6.43 -13.24 -5.94
C HIS A 116 -6.11 -14.71 -5.65
N ARG A 117 -6.00 -15.57 -6.67
CA ARG A 117 -5.62 -16.98 -6.49
C ARG A 117 -4.23 -17.15 -5.89
N ARG A 118 -3.32 -16.21 -6.12
CA ARG A 118 -1.96 -16.24 -5.57
C ARG A 118 -1.93 -15.92 -4.07
N TYR A 119 -2.84 -15.07 -3.61
CA TYR A 119 -2.92 -14.62 -2.23
C TYR A 119 -4.35 -14.78 -1.70
N PRO A 120 -4.86 -16.02 -1.54
CA PRO A 120 -6.26 -16.29 -1.28
C PRO A 120 -6.76 -15.75 0.07
N ASP A 121 -5.85 -15.61 1.04
CA ASP A 121 -6.16 -15.21 2.41
C ASP A 121 -6.07 -13.68 2.63
N ILE A 122 -5.66 -12.91 1.62
CA ILE A 122 -5.54 -11.45 1.72
C ILE A 122 -6.84 -10.82 1.18
N PRO A 123 -7.48 -9.89 1.92
CA PRO A 123 -8.64 -9.16 1.43
C PRO A 123 -8.42 -8.57 0.04
N PHE A 124 -9.30 -8.89 -0.90
CA PHE A 124 -9.13 -8.57 -2.31
C PHE A 124 -10.27 -7.71 -2.84
N TYR A 125 -9.92 -6.61 -3.51
CA TYR A 125 -10.84 -5.61 -4.02
C TYR A 125 -10.64 -5.42 -5.52
N LEU A 126 -11.74 -5.24 -6.23
CA LEU A 126 -11.76 -4.77 -7.62
C LEU A 126 -12.14 -3.29 -7.63
N GLN A 127 -11.42 -2.49 -8.41
CA GLN A 127 -11.77 -1.10 -8.67
C GLN A 127 -12.14 -0.96 -10.14
N VAL A 128 -13.38 -0.55 -10.40
CA VAL A 128 -14.00 -0.42 -11.73
C VAL A 128 -14.40 1.01 -12.02
#